data_AF-A0A0T6B5Q3-F1
#
_entry.id   AF-A0A0T6B5Q3-F1
#
_cell.length_a   1.000
_cell.length_b   1.000
_cell.length_c   1.000
_cell.angle_alpha   90.00
_cell.angle_beta   90.00
_cell.angle_gamma   90.00
#
_symmetry.space_group_name_H-M   'P 1'
#
loop_
_entity.id
_entity.type
_entity.pdbx_description
1 polymer ?
#
loop_
_entity_poly.entity_id
_entity_poly.type
_entity_poly.pdbx_seq_one_letter_code
_entity_poly.pdbx_strand_id
1 'polypeptide(L)'
;LTTRLINDKDESLLQDELIGQIEAHDDDEAGTVNTRINFELLSITPPTGKEIPPGMFYLDNPNPDAGTVNLKTSINLEGYHGTYILEIKTEDEGINPGSLSSIGTVAVEIKTYNFKDPLFLNLINGQKLFLATLQDTNSRLQLYSGEPLSDFVATDQQGNKYALRVTISSDESGLFAIQTGSST
;
A
#
# COMPACT_ATOMS: atom_id res chain seq x y z
N LEU A 1 -16.12 -14.56 -14.78
CA LEU A 1 -15.81 -13.80 -13.56
C LEU A 1 -15.36 -12.40 -13.96
N THR A 2 -15.98 -11.38 -13.39
CA THR A 2 -15.55 -9.98 -13.55
C THR A 2 -15.27 -9.43 -12.15
N THR A 3 -14.26 -8.58 -12.01
CA THR A 3 -13.96 -7.95 -10.72
C THR A 3 -14.09 -6.45 -10.83
N ARG A 4 -14.83 -5.87 -9.90
CA ARG A 4 -14.92 -4.42 -9.71
C ARG A 4 -14.16 -4.07 -8.43
N LEU A 5 -12.88 -3.78 -8.59
CA LEU A 5 -12.10 -3.23 -7.49
C LEU A 5 -12.50 -1.77 -7.26
N ILE A 6 -12.53 -1.37 -5.98
CA ILE A 6 -12.60 0.06 -5.67
C ILE A 6 -11.20 0.60 -5.97
N ASN A 7 -11.11 1.56 -6.89
CA ASN A 7 -9.83 2.16 -7.24
C ASN A 7 -9.14 2.74 -5.99
N ASP A 8 -7.81 2.65 -5.94
CA ASP A 8 -6.94 3.23 -4.90
C ASP A 8 -6.99 2.56 -3.52
N LYS A 9 -6.90 1.23 -3.47
CA LYS A 9 -6.59 0.53 -2.23
C LYS A 9 -5.09 0.52 -1.97
N ASP A 10 -4.73 0.80 -0.73
CA ASP A 10 -3.37 0.82 -0.25
C ASP A 10 -3.25 0.09 1.09
N GLU A 11 -2.03 -0.05 1.56
CA GLU A 11 -1.74 -0.77 2.80
C GLU A 11 -2.25 -0.07 4.08
N SER A 12 -2.90 1.10 3.99
CA SER A 12 -3.60 1.70 5.13
C SER A 12 -4.88 0.97 5.52
N LEU A 13 -5.37 0.04 4.67
CA LEU A 13 -6.57 -0.71 4.96
C LEU A 13 -6.47 -1.47 6.28
N LEU A 14 -7.47 -1.27 7.13
CA LEU A 14 -7.62 -1.98 8.39
C LEU A 14 -8.31 -3.32 8.19
N GLN A 15 -8.30 -4.16 9.22
CA GLN A 15 -9.13 -5.36 9.27
C GLN A 15 -10.61 -5.02 9.02
N ASP A 16 -11.29 -5.89 8.27
CA ASP A 16 -12.70 -5.80 7.93
C ASP A 16 -13.07 -4.69 6.93
N GLU A 17 -12.07 -4.10 6.25
CA GLU A 17 -12.33 -3.10 5.22
C GLU A 17 -12.54 -3.71 3.84
N LEU A 18 -13.41 -3.06 3.05
CA LEU A 18 -13.77 -3.48 1.71
C LEU A 18 -12.65 -3.14 0.72
N ILE A 19 -12.15 -4.15 0.01
CA ILE A 19 -11.22 -4.01 -1.11
C ILE A 19 -12.01 -3.75 -2.40
N GLY A 20 -13.04 -4.56 -2.64
CA GLY A 20 -13.86 -4.48 -3.84
C GLY A 20 -14.92 -5.56 -3.90
N GLN A 21 -15.55 -5.67 -5.06
CA GLN A 21 -16.60 -6.66 -5.32
C GLN A 21 -16.19 -7.56 -6.48
N ILE A 22 -16.47 -8.85 -6.34
CA ILE A 22 -16.31 -9.85 -7.39
C ILE A 22 -17.70 -10.24 -7.87
N GLU A 23 -17.84 -10.38 -9.18
CA GLU A 23 -19.10 -10.67 -9.85
C GLU A 23 -18.96 -11.90 -10.73
N ALA A 24 -19.96 -12.76 -10.65
CA ALA A 24 -20.15 -13.90 -11.52
C ALA A 24 -21.58 -13.87 -12.07
N HIS A 25 -21.76 -14.42 -13.25
CA HIS A 25 -23.05 -14.48 -13.90
C HIS A 25 -23.35 -15.93 -14.28
N ASP A 26 -24.59 -16.31 -14.04
CA ASP A 26 -25.20 -17.51 -14.59
C ASP A 26 -26.38 -17.06 -15.48
N ASP A 27 -26.49 -17.67 -16.65
CA ASP A 27 -27.48 -17.33 -17.70
C ASP A 27 -28.79 -18.12 -17.54
N ASP A 28 -28.90 -18.95 -16.49
CA ASP A 28 -30.12 -19.68 -16.12
C ASP A 28 -31.30 -18.76 -15.75
N GLU A 29 -32.51 -19.33 -15.65
CA GLU A 29 -33.75 -18.57 -15.45
C GLU A 29 -33.72 -17.74 -14.15
N ALA A 30 -33.82 -16.41 -14.30
CA ALA A 30 -33.76 -15.46 -13.19
C ALA A 30 -34.79 -15.78 -12.09
N GLY A 31 -34.33 -15.74 -10.83
CA GLY A 31 -35.20 -16.00 -9.67
C GLY A 31 -35.37 -17.48 -9.32
N THR A 32 -34.68 -18.38 -10.02
CA THR A 32 -34.55 -19.78 -9.62
C THR A 32 -33.29 -19.97 -8.76
N VAL A 33 -33.26 -21.03 -7.93
CA VAL A 33 -32.07 -21.38 -7.13
C VAL A 33 -30.83 -21.61 -7.99
N ASN A 34 -30.99 -22.00 -9.26
CA ASN A 34 -29.89 -22.17 -10.19
C ASN A 34 -29.11 -20.87 -10.41
N THR A 35 -29.73 -19.69 -10.23
CA THR A 35 -29.05 -18.39 -10.42
C THR A 35 -28.26 -17.92 -9.18
N ARG A 36 -28.30 -18.69 -8.08
CA ARG A 36 -27.52 -18.40 -6.87
C ARG A 36 -26.10 -18.86 -7.05
N ILE A 37 -25.15 -17.98 -6.75
CA ILE A 37 -23.73 -18.28 -6.93
C ILE A 37 -23.03 -18.25 -5.58
N ASN A 38 -22.44 -19.39 -5.22
CA ASN A 38 -21.55 -19.54 -4.10
C ASN A 38 -20.12 -19.21 -4.52
N PHE A 39 -19.40 -18.46 -3.67
CA PHE A 39 -18.02 -18.06 -3.90
C PHE A 39 -17.11 -18.64 -2.82
N GLU A 40 -15.98 -19.20 -3.23
CA GLU A 40 -14.96 -19.75 -2.34
C GLU A 40 -13.57 -19.22 -2.75
N LEU A 41 -12.84 -18.65 -1.78
CA LEU A 41 -11.45 -18.25 -1.98
C LEU A 41 -10.54 -19.46 -1.73
N LEU A 42 -9.97 -20.00 -2.81
CA LEU A 42 -9.16 -21.22 -2.76
C LEU A 42 -7.72 -20.91 -2.34
N SER A 43 -7.11 -19.88 -2.94
CA SER A 43 -5.72 -19.55 -2.70
C SER A 43 -5.40 -18.08 -2.91
N ILE A 44 -4.33 -17.63 -2.25
CA ILE A 44 -3.75 -16.29 -2.38
C ILE A 44 -2.28 -16.47 -2.74
N THR A 45 -1.89 -16.03 -3.95
CA THR A 45 -0.49 -15.97 -4.36
C THR A 45 0.06 -14.58 -4.05
N PRO A 46 1.06 -14.45 -3.16
CA PRO A 46 1.65 -13.15 -2.83
C PRO A 46 2.60 -12.65 -3.92
N PRO A 47 2.96 -11.35 -3.89
CA PRO A 47 4.06 -10.81 -4.67
C PRO A 47 5.36 -11.60 -4.43
N THR A 48 6.21 -11.68 -5.46
CA THR A 48 7.50 -12.37 -5.36
C THR A 48 8.32 -11.90 -4.16
N GLY A 49 8.78 -12.84 -3.34
CA GLY A 49 9.62 -12.55 -2.17
C GLY A 49 8.86 -12.05 -0.95
N LYS A 50 7.52 -12.03 -0.97
CA LYS A 50 6.69 -11.73 0.21
C LYS A 50 6.03 -12.98 0.76
N GLU A 51 6.15 -13.17 2.07
CA GLU A 51 5.30 -14.09 2.81
C GLU A 51 4.04 -13.33 3.26
N ILE A 52 2.93 -14.05 3.35
CA ILE A 52 1.67 -13.51 3.88
C ILE A 52 1.10 -14.40 4.97
N PRO A 53 0.41 -13.81 5.95
CA PRO A 53 -0.34 -14.59 6.91
C PRO A 53 -1.49 -15.35 6.22
N PRO A 54 -1.82 -16.57 6.70
CA PRO A 54 -2.96 -17.32 6.21
C PRO A 54 -4.25 -16.50 6.34
N GLY A 55 -5.09 -16.53 5.30
CA GLY A 55 -6.40 -15.89 5.31
C GLY A 55 -6.36 -14.36 5.31
N MET A 56 -5.30 -13.73 4.78
CA MET A 56 -5.16 -12.27 4.66
C MET A 56 -6.40 -11.56 4.08
N PHE A 57 -7.10 -12.20 3.15
CA PHE A 57 -8.37 -11.75 2.59
C PHE A 57 -9.46 -12.78 2.83
N TYR A 58 -10.70 -12.32 2.83
CA TYR A 58 -11.86 -13.19 2.90
C TYR A 58 -13.01 -12.66 2.04
N LEU A 59 -13.95 -13.55 1.74
CA LEU A 59 -15.15 -13.25 0.96
C LEU A 59 -16.35 -13.11 1.90
N ASP A 60 -17.04 -11.98 1.81
CA ASP A 60 -18.26 -11.68 2.54
C ASP A 60 -19.42 -11.60 1.54
N ASN A 61 -20.39 -12.51 1.65
CA ASN A 61 -21.54 -12.59 0.74
C ASN A 61 -22.83 -12.18 1.45
N PRO A 62 -23.13 -10.86 1.53
CA PRO A 62 -24.35 -10.40 2.18
C PRO A 62 -25.62 -10.69 1.37
N ASN A 63 -25.50 -11.03 0.08
CA ASN A 63 -26.64 -11.33 -0.79
C ASN A 63 -26.27 -12.35 -1.88
N PRO A 64 -26.42 -13.67 -1.63
CA PRO A 64 -26.07 -14.71 -2.59
C PRO A 64 -26.92 -14.70 -3.87
N ASP A 65 -28.11 -14.10 -3.82
CA ASP A 65 -28.99 -13.95 -4.99
C ASP A 65 -28.49 -12.87 -5.97
N ALA A 66 -27.50 -12.05 -5.58
CA ALA A 66 -27.00 -10.95 -6.41
C ALA A 66 -25.91 -11.34 -7.41
N GLY A 67 -25.37 -12.57 -7.35
CA GLY A 67 -24.22 -12.97 -8.18
C GLY A 67 -22.93 -12.21 -7.85
N THR A 68 -22.86 -11.57 -6.67
CA THR A 68 -21.72 -10.76 -6.24
C THR A 68 -21.25 -11.11 -4.85
N VAL A 69 -19.96 -10.95 -4.59
CA VAL A 69 -19.37 -11.12 -3.26
C VAL A 69 -18.39 -9.99 -2.95
N ASN A 70 -18.34 -9.56 -1.69
CA ASN A 70 -17.38 -8.57 -1.23
C ASN A 70 -16.05 -9.24 -0.93
N LEU A 71 -14.96 -8.68 -1.44
CA LEU A 71 -13.61 -9.02 -1.01
C LEU A 71 -13.18 -8.05 0.09
N LYS A 72 -12.88 -8.59 1.28
CA LYS A 72 -12.51 -7.81 2.47
C LYS A 72 -11.18 -8.27 3.06
N THR A 73 -10.57 -7.42 3.86
CA THR A 73 -9.34 -7.71 4.61
C THR A 73 -9.64 -8.47 5.90
N SER A 74 -8.86 -9.49 6.22
CA SER A 74 -8.95 -10.17 7.53
C SER A 74 -7.98 -9.60 8.56
N ILE A 75 -7.06 -8.73 8.13
CA ILE A 75 -5.99 -8.13 8.94
C ILE A 75 -5.76 -6.67 8.51
N ASN A 76 -4.97 -5.94 9.29
CA ASN A 76 -4.40 -4.66 8.85
C ASN A 76 -3.33 -4.90 7.79
N LEU A 77 -3.32 -4.08 6.74
CA LEU A 77 -2.46 -4.30 5.58
C LEU A 77 -1.08 -3.62 5.63
N GLU A 78 -0.74 -2.89 6.70
CA GLU A 78 0.55 -2.19 6.83
C GLU A 78 1.73 -3.14 6.52
N GLY A 79 2.57 -2.78 5.54
CA GLY A 79 3.68 -3.61 5.03
C GLY A 79 3.33 -4.61 3.91
N TYR A 80 2.04 -4.87 3.66
CA TYR A 80 1.54 -5.85 2.68
C TYR A 80 1.08 -5.21 1.36
N HIS A 81 1.88 -4.32 0.79
CA HIS A 81 1.67 -3.79 -0.57
C HIS A 81 2.14 -4.75 -1.67
N GLY A 82 1.62 -4.59 -2.88
CA GLY A 82 1.99 -5.35 -4.07
C GLY A 82 0.77 -5.95 -4.76
N THR A 83 1.02 -6.77 -5.78
CA THR A 83 -0.03 -7.46 -6.54
C THR A 83 -0.21 -8.89 -6.06
N TYR A 84 -1.42 -9.20 -5.58
CA TYR A 84 -1.85 -10.52 -5.14
C TYR A 84 -2.70 -11.17 -6.23
N ILE A 85 -2.52 -12.46 -6.46
CA ILE A 85 -3.40 -13.23 -7.34
C ILE A 85 -4.28 -14.14 -6.48
N LEU A 86 -5.59 -13.94 -6.55
CA LEU A 86 -6.58 -14.73 -5.84
C LEU A 86 -7.17 -15.76 -6.79
N GLU A 87 -7.24 -17.01 -6.36
CA GLU A 87 -7.96 -18.07 -7.06
C GLU A 87 -9.32 -18.28 -6.40
N ILE A 88 -10.39 -18.15 -7.20
CA ILE A 88 -11.76 -18.11 -6.70
C ILE A 88 -12.58 -19.15 -7.44
N LYS A 89 -13.22 -20.04 -6.68
CA LYS A 89 -14.23 -20.96 -7.20
C LYS A 89 -15.60 -20.29 -7.10
N THR A 90 -16.37 -20.46 -8.16
CA THR A 90 -17.80 -20.13 -8.21
C THR A 90 -18.58 -21.41 -8.47
N GLU A 91 -19.70 -21.60 -7.80
CA GLU A 91 -20.56 -22.77 -7.94
C GLU A 91 -22.02 -22.35 -7.87
N ASP A 92 -22.83 -22.80 -8.82
CA ASP A 92 -24.29 -22.59 -8.80
C ASP A 92 -24.98 -23.56 -7.81
N GLU A 93 -26.23 -23.27 -7.42
CA GLU A 93 -27.04 -24.19 -6.58
C GLU A 93 -27.97 -25.10 -7.42
N GLY A 94 -27.59 -25.39 -8.66
CA GLY A 94 -28.36 -26.24 -9.57
C GLY A 94 -28.56 -27.66 -9.05
N ILE A 95 -29.77 -28.20 -9.19
CA ILE A 95 -30.13 -29.55 -8.70
C ILE A 95 -30.20 -30.59 -9.84
N ASN A 96 -30.45 -30.17 -11.08
CA ASN A 96 -30.55 -31.06 -12.25
C ASN A 96 -30.12 -30.32 -13.53
N PRO A 97 -29.03 -30.70 -14.22
CA PRO A 97 -28.25 -31.95 -14.08
C PRO A 97 -27.32 -32.02 -12.84
N GLY A 98 -27.28 -30.97 -12.02
CA GLY A 98 -26.45 -30.85 -10.82
C GLY A 98 -25.82 -29.46 -10.76
N SER A 99 -25.03 -29.19 -9.73
CA SER A 99 -24.29 -27.93 -9.65
C SER A 99 -23.12 -27.91 -10.62
N LEU A 100 -22.89 -26.77 -11.27
CA LEU A 100 -21.68 -26.55 -12.05
C LEU A 100 -20.78 -25.55 -11.33
N SER A 101 -19.47 -25.70 -11.53
CA SER A 101 -18.49 -24.80 -10.94
C SER A 101 -17.43 -24.37 -11.93
N SER A 102 -16.88 -23.18 -11.70
CA SER A 102 -15.77 -22.63 -12.46
C SER A 102 -14.76 -21.97 -11.53
N ILE A 103 -13.49 -21.99 -11.94
CA ILE A 103 -12.39 -21.34 -11.21
C ILE A 103 -11.90 -20.17 -12.06
N GLY A 104 -11.74 -19.01 -11.43
CA GLY A 104 -11.16 -17.82 -12.03
C GLY A 104 -10.09 -17.20 -11.14
N THR A 105 -9.25 -16.37 -11.74
CA THR A 105 -8.23 -15.61 -10.99
C THR A 105 -8.53 -14.12 -11.00
N VAL A 106 -8.20 -13.45 -9.90
CA VAL A 106 -8.36 -12.00 -9.71
C VAL A 106 -7.04 -11.41 -9.25
N ALA A 107 -6.55 -10.40 -9.95
CA ALA A 107 -5.39 -9.63 -9.52
C ALA A 107 -5.85 -8.47 -8.62
N VAL A 108 -5.28 -8.36 -7.43
CA VAL A 108 -5.54 -7.29 -6.45
C VAL A 108 -4.24 -6.54 -6.21
N GLU A 109 -4.21 -5.25 -6.57
CA GLU A 109 -3.08 -4.38 -6.30
C GLU A 109 -3.34 -3.58 -5.00
N ILE A 110 -2.43 -3.73 -4.03
CA ILE A 110 -2.39 -2.92 -2.82
C ILE A 110 -1.22 -1.94 -2.96
N LYS A 111 -1.52 -0.65 -3.04
CA LYS A 111 -0.51 0.41 -3.16
C LYS A 111 0.21 0.66 -1.84
N THR A 112 1.36 1.32 -1.92
CA THR A 112 2.10 1.83 -0.77
C THR A 112 1.40 3.04 -0.14
N TYR A 113 1.28 3.08 1.19
CA TYR A 113 0.79 4.24 1.96
C TYR A 113 1.87 4.87 2.85
N ASN A 114 1.83 6.18 3.06
CA ASN A 114 2.82 6.91 3.87
C ASN A 114 2.27 7.20 5.27
N PHE A 115 2.72 6.44 6.27
CA PHE A 115 2.21 6.51 7.64
C PHE A 115 2.92 7.51 8.54
N LYS A 116 4.13 7.96 8.17
CA LYS A 116 5.00 8.76 9.03
C LYS A 116 5.54 9.98 8.29
N ASP A 117 5.57 11.10 9.00
CA ASP A 117 6.32 12.27 8.54
C ASP A 117 7.83 11.99 8.61
N PRO A 118 8.62 12.58 7.70
CA PRO A 118 10.08 12.53 7.80
C PRO A 118 10.59 13.12 9.12
N LEU A 119 11.63 12.52 9.67
CA LEU A 119 12.27 12.95 10.91
C LEU A 119 13.76 13.17 10.70
N PHE A 120 14.28 14.31 11.19
CA PHE A 120 15.73 14.51 11.31
C PHE A 120 16.26 13.78 12.55
N LEU A 121 17.34 13.01 12.38
CA LEU A 121 17.96 12.22 13.46
C LEU A 121 18.96 13.01 14.29
N ASN A 122 19.59 14.02 13.69
CA ASN A 122 20.69 14.78 14.31
C ASN A 122 20.44 16.30 14.31
N LEU A 123 19.17 16.70 14.22
CA LEU A 123 18.75 18.08 14.41
C LEU A 123 17.66 18.15 15.47
N ILE A 124 17.71 19.21 16.26
CA ILE A 124 16.66 19.55 17.23
C ILE A 124 15.92 20.78 16.71
N ASN A 125 14.59 20.76 16.78
CA ASN A 125 13.80 21.93 16.39
C ASN A 125 14.23 23.17 17.22
N GLY A 126 14.51 24.27 16.54
CA GLY A 126 15.01 25.50 17.16
C GLY A 126 16.50 25.49 17.52
N GLN A 127 17.26 24.45 17.15
CA GLN A 127 18.71 24.43 17.33
C GLN A 127 19.37 25.60 16.61
N LYS A 128 20.27 26.28 17.31
CA LYS A 128 21.11 27.34 16.75
C LYS A 128 22.49 26.78 16.44
N LEU A 129 22.96 27.02 15.21
CA LEU A 129 24.31 26.70 14.77
C LEU A 129 25.09 28.02 14.66
N PHE A 130 26.28 28.05 15.25
CA PHE A 130 27.18 29.19 15.14
C PHE A 130 28.20 28.90 14.04
N LEU A 131 28.11 29.64 12.94
CA LEU A 131 29.00 29.48 11.78
C LEU A 131 30.25 30.35 11.95
N ALA A 132 31.36 29.93 11.33
CA ALA A 132 32.52 30.78 11.15
C ALA A 132 32.16 32.01 10.31
N THR A 133 32.79 33.15 10.60
CA THR A 133 32.54 34.42 9.88
C THR A 133 33.08 34.42 8.45
N LEU A 134 34.12 33.63 8.20
CA LEU A 134 34.67 33.39 6.87
C LEU A 134 34.26 31.99 6.43
N GLN A 135 33.73 31.90 5.21
CA GLN A 135 33.34 30.65 4.57
C GLN A 135 34.00 30.61 3.19
N ASP A 136 34.49 29.45 2.79
CA ASP A 136 34.96 29.27 1.43
C ASP A 136 33.76 29.16 0.49
N THR A 137 33.86 29.75 -0.70
CA THR A 137 32.76 29.69 -1.69
C THR A 137 32.58 28.26 -2.20
N ASN A 138 31.33 27.81 -2.34
CA ASN A 138 30.97 26.46 -2.81
C ASN A 138 31.57 25.31 -1.97
N SER A 139 31.84 25.56 -0.69
CA SER A 139 32.33 24.54 0.23
C SER A 139 31.28 24.18 1.27
N ARG A 140 31.53 23.09 1.99
CA ARG A 140 30.76 22.73 3.19
C ARG A 140 30.95 23.82 4.25
N LEU A 141 29.84 24.28 4.83
CA LEU A 141 29.86 25.31 5.87
C LEU A 141 30.76 24.89 7.04
N GLN A 142 31.52 25.83 7.59
CA GLN A 142 32.32 25.65 8.80
C GLN A 142 31.60 26.24 10.02
N LEU A 143 31.66 25.52 11.14
CA LEU A 143 31.23 25.98 12.45
C LEU A 143 32.22 27.00 13.02
N TYR A 144 31.79 27.76 14.03
CA TYR A 144 32.64 28.72 14.74
C TYR A 144 33.91 28.08 15.33
N SER A 145 33.88 26.78 15.63
CA SER A 145 35.05 26.02 16.07
C SER A 145 36.10 25.80 14.98
N GLY A 146 35.79 26.08 13.71
CA GLY A 146 36.62 25.77 12.54
C GLY A 146 36.35 24.39 11.93
N GLU A 147 35.56 23.55 12.60
CA GLU A 147 35.18 22.23 12.09
C GLU A 147 34.10 22.35 11.01
N PRO A 148 34.09 21.46 10.00
CA PRO A 148 33.01 21.42 9.02
C PRO A 148 31.68 21.02 9.67
N LEU A 149 30.59 21.62 9.21
CA LEU A 149 29.23 21.26 9.60
C LEU A 149 28.90 19.86 9.09
N SER A 150 28.56 18.98 10.03
CA SER A 150 28.11 17.61 9.72
C SER A 150 26.85 17.60 8.86
N ASP A 151 26.69 16.53 8.07
CA ASP A 151 25.47 16.33 7.28
C ASP A 151 24.26 16.18 8.18
N PHE A 152 23.12 16.72 7.74
CA PHE A 152 21.83 16.43 8.36
C PHE A 152 21.29 15.11 7.83
N VAL A 153 20.87 14.26 8.74
CA VAL A 153 20.35 12.93 8.42
C VAL A 153 18.86 12.93 8.71
N ALA A 154 18.07 12.53 7.72
CA ALA A 154 16.63 12.35 7.85
C ALA A 154 16.22 10.93 7.48
N THR A 155 15.11 10.47 8.05
CA THR A 155 14.52 9.15 7.78
C THR A 155 13.02 9.27 7.56
N ASP A 156 12.46 8.42 6.70
CA ASP A 156 11.02 8.24 6.53
C ASP A 156 10.40 7.33 7.60
N GLN A 157 11.24 6.73 8.45
CA GLN A 157 10.87 5.79 9.51
C GLN A 157 10.14 4.53 9.02
N GLN A 158 10.19 4.24 7.72
CA GLN A 158 9.39 3.22 7.06
C GLN A 158 10.24 2.33 6.13
N GLY A 159 11.53 2.18 6.46
CA GLY A 159 12.44 1.31 5.73
C GLY A 159 12.89 1.85 4.38
N ASN A 160 13.04 3.18 4.24
CA ASN A 160 13.39 3.86 2.99
C ASN A 160 12.38 3.59 1.86
N LYS A 161 11.12 3.44 2.25
CA LYS A 161 10.00 3.24 1.35
C LYS A 161 9.72 4.49 0.51
N TYR A 162 10.03 5.67 1.04
CA TYR A 162 9.83 6.94 0.35
C TYR A 162 11.12 7.75 0.23
N ALA A 163 11.28 8.37 -0.94
CA ALA A 163 12.37 9.32 -1.16
C ALA A 163 12.11 10.62 -0.38
N LEU A 164 13.14 11.09 0.32
CA LEU A 164 13.08 12.34 1.07
C LEU A 164 13.52 13.51 0.19
N ARG A 165 12.82 14.63 0.30
CA ARG A 165 13.21 15.91 -0.30
C ARG A 165 13.43 16.92 0.81
N VAL A 166 14.62 17.53 0.83
CA VAL A 166 14.96 18.59 1.79
C VAL A 166 14.99 19.92 1.05
N THR A 167 14.39 20.96 1.65
CA THR A 167 14.33 22.31 1.09
C THR A 167 14.61 23.33 2.19
N ILE A 168 15.13 24.50 1.81
CA ILE A 168 15.22 25.67 2.69
C ILE A 168 13.95 26.48 2.46
N SER A 169 13.10 26.58 3.48
CA SER A 169 11.81 27.26 3.38
C SER A 169 11.92 28.79 3.43
N SER A 170 12.99 29.32 4.02
CA SER A 170 13.23 30.76 4.13
C SER A 170 14.71 31.08 4.02
N ASP A 171 15.11 31.60 2.87
CA ASP A 171 16.42 32.22 2.65
C ASP A 171 16.28 33.32 1.60
N GLU A 172 15.79 34.48 2.04
CA GLU A 172 15.49 35.62 1.16
C GLU A 172 16.72 36.14 0.40
N SER A 173 17.92 35.82 0.89
CA SER A 173 19.19 36.30 0.34
C SER A 173 19.93 35.22 -0.48
N GLY A 174 19.43 33.99 -0.53
CA GLY A 174 20.08 32.87 -1.22
C GLY A 174 21.48 32.56 -0.68
N LEU A 175 21.71 32.79 0.62
CA LEU A 175 23.00 32.60 1.28
C LEU A 175 23.35 31.13 1.50
N PHE A 176 22.33 30.27 1.53
CA PHE A 176 22.47 28.86 1.83
C PHE A 176 21.96 28.01 0.67
N ALA A 177 22.65 26.90 0.43
CA ALA A 177 22.24 25.88 -0.51
C ALA A 177 22.25 24.52 0.17
N ILE A 178 21.33 23.64 -0.24
CA ILE A 178 21.32 22.24 0.16
C ILE A 178 21.93 21.43 -0.96
N GLN A 179 22.90 20.59 -0.61
CA GLN A 179 23.38 19.52 -1.46
C GLN A 179 22.93 18.20 -0.86
N THR A 180 22.11 17.44 -1.59
CA THR A 180 21.71 16.09 -1.19
C THR A 180 22.77 15.10 -1.65
N GLY A 181 23.35 14.35 -0.71
CA GLY A 181 24.15 13.16 -1.05
C GLY A 181 23.24 12.04 -1.56
N SER A 182 23.67 11.30 -2.57
CA SER A 182 22.97 10.08 -2.98
C SER A 182 23.02 9.06 -1.86
N SER A 183 21.88 8.61 -1.36
CA SER A 183 21.79 7.39 -0.56
C SER A 183 22.18 6.23 -1.47
N THR A 184 23.34 5.62 -1.20
CA THR A 184 23.72 4.32 -1.80
C THR A 184 22.98 3.19 -1.12
#